data_AF-A0A6A3V0Q7-F1
#
_entry.id   AF-A0A6A3V0Q7-F1
#
_cell.length_a   1.000
_cell.length_b   1.000
_cell.length_c   1.000
_cell.angle_alpha   90.00
_cell.angle_beta   90.00
_cell.angle_gamma   90.00
#
_symmetry.space_group_name_H-M   'P 1'
#
loop_
_entity.id
_entity.type
_entity.pdbx_description
1 polymer ?
#
loop_
_entity_poly.entity_id
_entity_poly.type
_entity_poly.pdbx_seq_one_letter_code
_entity_poly.pdbx_strand_id
1 'polypeptide(L)'
;MKFLSTVLAAFALIAATANGSPMLRMEAEGKSKSQQQTQQSSTSSSACNLSGTYKAGTDISSCSSVTIGSLTVPAGVTLDLSKAKSGATITFTGTTTFGTQKWADPLVLLGGSNLSVKGSGTLDGQGAWYWKQGQSIARPVFFRLQNVASSTLSGFTLKNSPFRTFSLVTTRTALT
;
A
#
# COMPACT_ATOMS: atom_id res chain seq x y z
N MET A 1 6.91 25.12 -59.72
CA MET A 1 8.03 25.96 -59.20
C MET A 1 7.88 25.99 -57.68
N LYS A 2 8.80 25.64 -56.79
CA LYS A 2 10.25 25.39 -56.71
C LYS A 2 10.44 24.36 -55.57
N PHE A 3 11.03 23.19 -55.83
CA PHE A 3 12.40 22.73 -55.50
C PHE A 3 12.73 22.51 -54.01
N LEU A 4 13.22 21.29 -53.77
CA LEU A 4 13.72 20.65 -52.54
C LEU A 4 15.00 21.29 -51.99
N SER A 5 15.33 21.05 -50.71
CA SER A 5 16.74 20.86 -50.31
C SER A 5 16.88 20.14 -48.95
N THR A 6 17.61 19.03 -48.99
CA THR A 6 18.05 18.16 -47.87
C THR A 6 19.53 18.41 -47.64
N VAL A 7 20.03 18.46 -46.40
CA VAL A 7 21.47 18.28 -46.12
C VAL A 7 21.68 17.37 -44.90
N LEU A 8 22.47 16.34 -45.17
CA LEU A 8 23.01 15.29 -44.32
C LEU A 8 24.38 15.75 -43.78
N ALA A 9 24.65 15.55 -42.49
CA ALA A 9 26.00 15.71 -41.94
C ALA A 9 26.44 14.39 -41.30
N ALA A 10 27.45 13.77 -41.91
CA ALA A 10 28.18 12.62 -41.41
C ALA A 10 29.52 13.09 -40.82
N PHE A 11 29.96 12.54 -39.68
CA PHE A 11 31.37 12.61 -39.29
C PHE A 11 31.84 11.33 -38.58
N ALA A 12 32.74 10.66 -39.33
CA ALA A 12 33.84 9.73 -39.05
C ALA A 12 33.96 8.93 -37.73
N LEU A 13 34.26 7.64 -37.94
CA LEU A 13 34.83 6.68 -36.99
C LEU A 13 36.27 7.04 -36.61
N ILE A 14 36.64 6.77 -35.36
CA ILE A 14 38.01 6.48 -34.96
C ILE A 14 38.01 5.11 -34.27
N ALA A 15 38.71 4.15 -34.88
CA ALA A 15 39.01 2.85 -34.29
C ALA A 15 40.37 2.93 -33.59
N ALA A 16 40.45 2.42 -32.36
CA ALA A 16 41.71 2.10 -31.72
C ALA A 16 41.57 0.74 -31.04
N THR A 17 42.38 -0.21 -31.51
CA THR A 17 42.57 -1.53 -30.90
C THR A 17 43.66 -1.43 -29.84
N ALA A 18 43.38 -1.86 -28.62
CA ALA A 18 44.42 -2.24 -27.66
C ALA A 18 43.97 -3.50 -26.93
N ASN A 19 44.76 -4.57 -27.11
CA ASN A 19 44.60 -5.86 -26.48
C ASN A 19 45.57 -5.92 -25.29
N GLY A 20 45.09 -6.28 -24.10
CA GLY A 20 45.97 -6.48 -22.95
C GLY A 20 45.26 -6.37 -21.60
N SER A 21 44.91 -7.52 -21.02
CA SER A 21 44.67 -7.67 -19.57
C SER A 21 46.03 -7.81 -18.86
N PRO A 22 46.17 -7.26 -17.64
CA PRO A 22 46.20 -8.16 -16.49
C PRO A 22 45.47 -7.63 -15.23
N MET A 23 45.39 -8.54 -14.26
CA MET A 23 44.63 -8.57 -13.01
C MET A 23 44.98 -7.54 -11.92
N LEU A 24 43.99 -7.37 -11.02
CA LEU A 24 44.04 -7.09 -9.57
C LEU A 24 44.71 -5.80 -9.06
N ARG A 25 43.89 -4.90 -8.51
CA ARG A 25 44.14 -4.26 -7.20
C ARG A 25 42.85 -3.67 -6.59
N MET A 26 42.71 -3.86 -5.27
CA MET A 26 41.58 -3.46 -4.43
C MET A 26 41.88 -2.11 -3.73
N GLU A 27 40.78 -1.45 -3.31
CA GLU A 27 40.63 -0.34 -2.35
C GLU A 27 40.94 1.11 -2.75
N ALA A 28 39.85 1.89 -2.94
CA ALA A 28 39.28 2.83 -1.97
C ALA A 28 39.01 4.27 -2.48
N GLU A 29 37.75 4.66 -2.28
CA GLU A 29 37.11 5.99 -2.22
C GLU A 29 37.04 6.92 -3.46
N GLY A 30 35.81 7.36 -3.77
CA GLY A 30 35.57 8.57 -4.55
C GLY A 30 34.42 8.57 -5.57
N LYS A 31 33.17 8.48 -5.09
CA LYS A 31 31.96 9.17 -5.63
C LYS A 31 31.55 8.99 -7.12
N SER A 32 30.46 8.23 -7.25
CA SER A 32 29.27 8.43 -8.14
C SER A 32 29.23 7.95 -9.59
N LYS A 33 28.21 7.09 -9.80
CA LYS A 33 27.40 6.81 -11.01
C LYS A 33 28.17 6.10 -12.13
N SER A 34 27.88 4.86 -12.52
CA SER A 34 26.57 4.21 -12.67
C SER A 34 26.82 2.69 -12.69
N GLN A 35 26.17 1.93 -11.81
CA GLN A 35 26.29 0.47 -11.80
C GLN A 35 25.12 -0.15 -12.53
N GLN A 36 25.49 -0.83 -13.61
CA GLN A 36 24.85 -2.00 -14.18
C GLN A 36 24.84 -3.12 -13.12
N GLN A 37 23.70 -3.73 -12.84
CA GLN A 37 23.60 -4.91 -11.97
C GLN A 37 22.71 -6.00 -12.58
N THR A 38 23.42 -7.02 -13.04
CA THR A 38 23.21 -8.47 -12.95
C THR A 38 21.94 -8.97 -12.25
N GLN A 39 21.29 -9.94 -12.90
CA GLN A 39 20.21 -10.78 -12.37
C GLN A 39 20.65 -11.48 -11.08
N GLN A 40 19.87 -11.30 -10.01
CA GLN A 40 19.96 -12.07 -8.79
C GLN A 40 18.54 -12.50 -8.39
N SER A 41 18.30 -13.81 -8.36
CA SER A 41 17.04 -14.44 -7.99
C SER A 41 16.46 -13.85 -6.71
N SER A 42 15.33 -13.15 -6.84
CA SER A 42 14.51 -12.69 -5.73
C SER A 42 13.12 -13.29 -5.87
N THR A 43 12.68 -14.09 -4.91
CA THR A 43 11.27 -14.40 -4.71
C THR A 43 10.50 -13.09 -4.69
N SER A 44 9.81 -12.73 -5.78
CA SER A 44 9.25 -11.38 -5.98
C SER A 44 8.06 -11.14 -5.06
N SER A 45 8.31 -10.69 -3.83
CA SER A 45 7.32 -10.13 -2.93
C SER A 45 6.87 -8.78 -3.49
N SER A 46 5.69 -8.72 -4.13
CA SER A 46 5.11 -7.45 -4.56
C SER A 46 4.71 -6.62 -3.34
N ALA A 47 5.21 -5.39 -3.28
CA ALA A 47 4.90 -4.41 -2.25
C ALA A 47 3.95 -3.35 -2.82
N CYS A 48 2.92 -2.99 -2.07
CA CYS A 48 1.88 -2.05 -2.47
C CYS A 48 1.81 -0.89 -1.49
N ASN A 49 1.67 0.33 -2.00
CA ASN A 49 1.62 1.55 -1.18
C ASN A 49 0.32 2.30 -1.46
N LEU A 50 -0.49 2.52 -0.41
CA LEU A 50 -1.75 3.26 -0.47
C LEU A 50 -1.58 4.60 0.26
N SER A 51 -1.83 5.70 -0.45
CA SER A 51 -1.79 7.06 0.12
C SER A 51 -2.68 8.03 -0.68
N GLY A 52 -2.95 9.20 -0.14
CA GLY A 52 -3.81 10.20 -0.78
C GLY A 52 -5.29 9.83 -0.67
N THR A 53 -6.04 9.89 -1.76
CA THR A 53 -7.46 9.49 -1.77
C THR A 53 -7.61 8.03 -2.18
N TYR A 54 -8.28 7.23 -1.33
CA TYR A 54 -8.55 5.83 -1.63
C TYR A 54 -9.51 5.70 -2.81
N LYS A 55 -9.22 4.75 -3.71
CA LYS A 55 -10.10 4.37 -4.82
C LYS A 55 -10.77 3.04 -4.48
N ALA A 56 -12.10 3.03 -4.50
CA ALA A 56 -12.86 1.80 -4.33
C ALA A 56 -12.44 0.75 -5.37
N GLY A 57 -12.31 -0.51 -4.96
CA GLY A 57 -11.87 -1.59 -5.83
C GLY A 57 -10.35 -1.66 -6.07
N THR A 58 -9.54 -0.92 -5.30
CA THR A 58 -8.07 -1.08 -5.32
C THR A 58 -7.70 -2.53 -5.05
N ASP A 59 -7.02 -3.17 -6.00
CA ASP A 59 -6.61 -4.56 -5.89
C ASP A 59 -5.29 -4.69 -5.12
N ILE A 60 -5.34 -5.43 -4.01
CA ILE A 60 -4.18 -5.76 -3.18
C ILE A 60 -3.87 -7.26 -3.16
N SER A 61 -4.55 -8.06 -3.99
CA SER A 61 -4.54 -9.53 -3.92
C SER A 61 -3.19 -10.15 -4.25
N SER A 62 -2.37 -9.48 -5.06
CA SER A 62 -1.02 -9.93 -5.35
C SER A 62 -0.01 -9.52 -4.26
N CYS A 63 -0.32 -8.48 -3.48
CA CYS A 63 0.60 -7.80 -2.58
C CYS A 63 0.95 -8.67 -1.36
N SER A 64 2.23 -8.95 -1.20
CA SER A 64 2.77 -9.60 0.01
C SER A 64 2.97 -8.61 1.16
N SER A 65 3.12 -7.32 0.85
CA SER A 65 3.12 -6.23 1.82
C SER A 65 2.29 -5.07 1.30
N VAL A 66 1.52 -4.45 2.20
CA VAL A 66 0.70 -3.28 1.93
C VAL A 66 1.01 -2.21 2.97
N THR A 67 1.60 -1.10 2.56
CA THR A 67 1.81 0.07 3.44
C THR A 67 0.73 1.10 3.18
N ILE A 68 0.02 1.47 4.23
CA ILE A 68 -1.05 2.48 4.22
C ILE A 68 -0.52 3.71 4.94
N GLY A 69 -0.23 4.76 4.16
CA GLY A 69 0.24 6.04 4.66
C GLY A 69 -0.89 6.94 5.13
N SER A 70 -0.74 8.25 4.92
CA SER A 70 -1.86 9.18 5.04
C SER A 70 -2.87 8.94 3.91
N LEU A 71 -4.09 8.57 4.28
CA LEU A 71 -5.13 8.13 3.35
C LEU A 71 -6.48 8.75 3.72
N THR A 72 -7.22 9.21 2.73
CA THR A 72 -8.62 9.66 2.88
C THR A 72 -9.51 8.70 2.12
N VAL A 73 -10.35 7.99 2.85
CA VAL A 73 -11.38 7.12 2.29
C VAL A 73 -12.64 7.96 2.03
N PRO A 74 -13.17 8.00 0.79
CA PRO A 74 -14.36 8.79 0.48
C PRO A 74 -15.59 8.40 1.32
N ALA A 75 -16.57 9.30 1.40
CA ALA A 75 -17.82 9.02 2.10
C ALA A 75 -18.56 7.84 1.46
N GLY A 76 -19.08 6.93 2.28
CA GLY A 76 -19.81 5.73 1.80
C GLY A 76 -18.92 4.70 1.10
N VAL A 77 -17.60 4.79 1.27
CA VAL A 77 -16.64 3.82 0.73
C VAL A 77 -15.96 3.07 1.86
N THR A 78 -15.84 1.76 1.71
CA THR A 78 -15.08 0.89 2.62
C THR A 78 -13.63 0.83 2.19
N LEU A 79 -12.69 0.97 3.13
CA LEU A 79 -11.32 0.51 2.91
C LEU A 79 -11.32 -1.02 2.88
N ASP A 80 -11.38 -1.58 1.68
CA ASP A 80 -11.50 -3.02 1.47
C ASP A 80 -10.12 -3.68 1.43
N LEU A 81 -9.82 -4.43 2.49
CA LEU A 81 -8.63 -5.26 2.65
C LEU A 81 -8.99 -6.75 2.66
N SER A 82 -10.22 -7.12 2.26
CA SER A 82 -10.74 -8.49 2.32
C SER A 82 -10.03 -9.47 1.39
N LYS A 83 -9.42 -8.94 0.32
CA LYS A 83 -8.68 -9.71 -0.68
C LYS A 83 -7.18 -9.72 -0.44
N ALA A 84 -6.71 -9.31 0.74
CA ALA A 84 -5.30 -9.40 1.07
C ALA A 84 -4.77 -10.82 0.86
N LYS A 85 -3.58 -10.92 0.26
CA LYS A 85 -2.90 -12.21 0.08
C LYS A 85 -2.71 -12.89 1.43
N SER A 86 -2.92 -14.22 1.50
CA SER A 86 -2.61 -14.97 2.72
C SER A 86 -1.14 -14.80 3.10
N GLY A 87 -0.85 -14.59 4.39
CA GLY A 87 0.50 -14.29 4.86
C GLY A 87 0.93 -12.82 4.69
N ALA A 88 0.09 -11.95 4.12
CA ALA A 88 0.47 -10.57 3.86
C ALA A 88 0.67 -9.76 5.14
N THR A 89 1.58 -8.80 5.07
CA THR A 89 1.76 -7.77 6.10
C THR A 89 1.09 -6.47 5.65
N ILE A 90 0.16 -5.96 6.45
CA ILE A 90 -0.49 -4.65 6.22
C ILE A 90 0.02 -3.70 7.30
N THR A 91 0.60 -2.56 6.92
CA THR A 91 1.19 -1.60 7.86
C THR A 91 0.54 -0.23 7.74
N PHE A 92 -0.14 0.22 8.79
CA PHE A 92 -0.63 1.60 8.92
C PHE A 92 0.47 2.49 9.48
N THR A 93 0.86 3.54 8.76
CA THR A 93 1.98 4.42 9.13
C THR A 93 1.58 5.88 9.31
N GLY A 94 0.53 6.35 8.62
CA GLY A 94 0.03 7.72 8.69
C GLY A 94 -1.35 7.81 9.36
N THR A 95 -2.06 8.91 9.07
CA THR A 95 -3.45 9.08 9.47
C THR A 95 -4.40 8.70 8.34
N THR A 96 -5.24 7.70 8.57
CA THR A 96 -6.36 7.37 7.68
C THR A 96 -7.63 8.03 8.20
N THR A 97 -8.36 8.72 7.32
CA THR A 97 -9.64 9.38 7.65
C THR A 97 -10.76 8.85 6.75
N PHE A 98 -11.99 8.92 7.23
CA PHE A 98 -13.17 8.43 6.50
C PHE A 98 -14.18 9.55 6.30
N GLY A 99 -14.66 9.70 5.06
CA GLY A 99 -15.76 10.61 4.76
C GLY A 99 -17.03 10.20 5.50
N THR A 100 -17.78 11.20 5.96
CA THR A 100 -18.94 10.98 6.83
C THR A 100 -20.22 10.82 6.02
N GLN A 101 -20.93 9.71 6.19
CA GLN A 101 -22.23 9.44 5.56
C GLN A 101 -23.03 8.50 6.45
N LYS A 102 -24.36 8.64 6.47
CA LYS A 102 -25.24 7.68 7.15
C LYS A 102 -25.33 6.40 6.31
N TRP A 103 -24.75 5.30 6.79
CA TRP A 103 -24.69 4.01 6.10
C TRP A 103 -24.34 2.88 7.07
N ALA A 104 -24.50 1.62 6.62
CA ALA A 104 -24.40 0.43 7.47
C ALA A 104 -23.12 -0.40 7.27
N ASP A 105 -22.43 -0.21 6.16
CA ASP A 105 -21.18 -0.93 5.85
C ASP A 105 -20.03 -0.45 6.75
N PRO A 106 -19.00 -1.27 6.96
CA PRO A 106 -17.91 -0.91 7.84
C PRO A 106 -16.98 0.14 7.21
N LEU A 107 -16.24 0.90 8.04
CA LEU A 107 -15.19 1.77 7.53
C LEU A 107 -14.02 0.97 6.94
N VAL A 108 -13.63 -0.12 7.60
CA VAL A 108 -12.58 -1.05 7.16
C VAL A 108 -13.13 -2.47 7.14
N LEU A 109 -12.91 -3.17 6.04
CA LEU A 109 -13.19 -4.60 5.92
C LEU A 109 -11.89 -5.37 5.77
N LEU A 110 -11.65 -6.33 6.67
CA LEU A 110 -10.51 -7.23 6.63
C LEU A 110 -10.99 -8.67 6.51
N GLY A 111 -10.29 -9.45 5.68
CA GLY A 111 -10.54 -10.85 5.42
C GLY A 111 -9.27 -11.54 4.96
N GLY A 112 -9.20 -12.86 5.12
CA GLY A 112 -8.03 -13.67 4.77
C GLY A 112 -7.41 -14.41 5.96
N SER A 113 -6.21 -14.93 5.77
CA SER A 113 -5.54 -15.77 6.76
C SER A 113 -4.06 -15.43 6.91
N ASN A 114 -3.51 -15.71 8.09
CA ASN A 114 -2.09 -15.48 8.39
C ASN A 114 -1.65 -14.02 8.19
N LEU A 115 -2.56 -13.07 8.41
CA LEU A 115 -2.28 -11.66 8.19
C LEU A 115 -1.56 -11.06 9.39
N SER A 116 -0.58 -10.19 9.12
CA SER A 116 0.03 -9.32 10.12
C SER A 116 -0.38 -7.88 9.84
N VAL A 117 -1.37 -7.38 10.58
CA VAL A 117 -1.83 -6.00 10.45
C VAL A 117 -1.25 -5.18 11.59
N LYS A 118 -0.37 -4.22 11.27
CA LYS A 118 0.43 -3.52 12.29
C LYS A 118 0.72 -2.06 11.96
N GLY A 119 1.54 -1.43 12.79
CA GLY A 119 2.12 -0.11 12.55
C GLY A 119 1.62 0.95 13.52
N SER A 120 2.24 2.13 13.54
CA SER A 120 1.94 3.23 14.47
C SER A 120 0.89 4.21 13.97
N GLY A 121 0.27 3.94 12.82
CA GLY A 121 -0.72 4.81 12.20
C GLY A 121 -1.99 4.99 13.03
N THR A 122 -2.74 6.05 12.72
CA THR A 122 -4.05 6.34 13.33
C THR A 122 -5.13 6.21 12.28
N LEU A 123 -6.20 5.47 12.57
CA LEU A 123 -7.41 5.48 11.78
C LEU A 123 -8.44 6.33 12.55
N ASP A 124 -8.82 7.48 12.01
CA ASP A 124 -9.80 8.39 12.59
C ASP A 124 -11.15 8.26 11.88
N GLY A 125 -12.11 7.64 12.58
CA GLY A 125 -13.44 7.34 12.06
C GLY A 125 -14.39 8.55 11.98
N GLN A 126 -13.95 9.74 12.40
CA GLN A 126 -14.76 10.97 12.35
C GLN A 126 -16.09 10.86 13.13
N GLY A 127 -16.10 10.08 14.22
CA GLY A 127 -17.27 9.76 15.03
C GLY A 127 -18.04 10.96 15.57
N ALA A 128 -17.36 12.08 15.84
CA ALA A 128 -17.98 13.31 16.33
C ALA A 128 -19.13 13.81 15.43
N TRP A 129 -19.02 13.63 14.11
CA TRP A 129 -20.09 13.99 13.18
C TRP A 129 -21.35 13.12 13.36
N TYR A 130 -21.18 11.83 13.64
CA TYR A 130 -22.27 10.89 13.86
C TYR A 130 -22.93 11.08 15.22
N TRP A 131 -22.16 11.34 16.27
CA TRP A 131 -22.67 11.50 17.64
C TRP A 131 -23.61 12.70 17.78
N LYS A 132 -23.35 13.79 17.04
CA LYS A 132 -24.20 14.99 17.00
C LYS A 132 -25.59 14.76 16.36
N GLN A 133 -25.80 13.65 15.66
CA GLN A 133 -27.03 13.37 14.93
C GLN A 133 -28.00 12.44 15.67
N GLY A 134 -27.72 12.12 16.93
CA GLY A 134 -28.56 11.24 17.74
C GLY A 134 -28.42 9.75 17.39
N GLN A 135 -29.13 8.89 18.12
CA GLN A 135 -28.97 7.42 18.04
C GLN A 135 -29.73 6.78 16.87
N SER A 136 -30.77 7.44 16.35
CA SER A 136 -31.67 6.89 15.31
C SER A 136 -31.13 7.06 13.88
N ILE A 137 -29.81 6.94 13.68
CA ILE A 137 -29.17 7.01 12.36
C ILE A 137 -28.36 5.74 12.09
N ALA A 138 -28.24 5.39 10.81
CA ALA A 138 -27.27 4.38 10.39
C ALA A 138 -25.85 4.89 10.64
N ARG A 139 -25.02 4.05 11.28
CA ARG A 139 -23.62 4.34 11.58
C ARG A 139 -22.75 3.15 11.18
N PRO A 140 -21.62 3.40 10.50
CA PRO A 140 -20.71 2.33 10.16
C PRO A 140 -20.06 1.77 11.43
N VAL A 141 -19.89 0.45 11.47
CA VAL A 141 -18.93 -0.18 12.39
C VAL A 141 -17.52 0.22 11.92
N PHE A 142 -16.58 0.43 12.84
CA PHE A 142 -15.23 0.84 12.42
C PHE A 142 -14.56 -0.27 11.60
N PHE A 143 -14.37 -1.43 12.21
CA PHE A 143 -13.52 -2.48 11.67
C PHE A 143 -14.29 -3.80 11.65
N ARG A 144 -14.57 -4.33 10.47
CA ARG A 144 -15.18 -5.65 10.30
C ARG A 144 -14.11 -6.65 9.93
N LEU A 145 -14.01 -7.71 10.73
CA LEU A 145 -13.16 -8.86 10.47
C LEU A 145 -14.07 -9.99 10.01
N GLN A 146 -14.03 -10.30 8.72
CA GLN A 146 -14.88 -11.31 8.11
C GLN A 146 -14.03 -12.44 7.55
N ASN A 147 -14.28 -13.66 8.03
CA ASN A 147 -13.50 -14.85 7.64
C ASN A 147 -12.00 -14.70 7.89
N VAL A 148 -11.62 -14.00 8.97
CA VAL A 148 -10.22 -13.86 9.38
C VAL A 148 -9.79 -15.07 10.19
N ALA A 149 -8.62 -15.64 9.88
CA ALA A 149 -8.04 -16.78 10.57
C ALA A 149 -6.53 -16.60 10.83
N SER A 150 -6.04 -17.07 11.99
CA SER A 150 -4.61 -17.08 12.34
C SER A 150 -3.88 -15.76 12.08
N SER A 151 -4.53 -14.63 12.39
CA SER A 151 -4.03 -13.29 12.06
C SER A 151 -3.88 -12.45 13.31
N THR A 152 -2.98 -11.47 13.27
CA THR A 152 -2.67 -10.57 14.39
C THR A 152 -2.89 -9.12 13.96
N LEU A 153 -3.57 -8.34 14.81
CA LEU A 153 -3.81 -6.91 14.61
C LEU A 153 -3.22 -6.15 15.80
N SER A 154 -2.20 -5.30 15.60
CA SER A 154 -1.53 -4.64 16.73
C SER A 154 -0.87 -3.29 16.41
N GLY A 155 -0.63 -2.47 17.43
CA GLY A 155 0.21 -1.26 17.35
C GLY A 155 -0.44 0.01 16.78
N PHE A 156 -1.52 -0.10 15.98
CA PHE A 156 -2.19 1.06 15.40
C PHE A 156 -3.29 1.61 16.31
N THR A 157 -3.63 2.87 16.13
CA THR A 157 -4.64 3.56 16.95
C THR A 157 -5.95 3.69 16.19
N LEU A 158 -7.06 3.31 16.82
CA LEU A 158 -8.42 3.62 16.35
C LEU A 158 -8.96 4.80 17.15
N LYS A 159 -9.40 5.85 16.45
CA LYS A 159 -9.86 7.10 17.05
C LYS A 159 -11.26 7.47 16.55
N ASN A 160 -12.08 8.05 17.44
CA ASN A 160 -13.41 8.56 17.13
C ASN A 160 -14.30 7.56 16.35
N SER A 161 -14.54 6.38 16.92
CA SER A 161 -15.40 5.39 16.27
C SER A 161 -16.84 5.90 16.11
N PRO A 162 -17.45 5.83 14.91
CA PRO A 162 -18.85 6.24 14.72
C PRO A 162 -19.84 5.44 15.58
N PHE A 163 -19.57 4.14 15.74
CA PHE A 163 -20.37 3.20 16.52
C PHE A 163 -19.47 2.14 17.19
N ARG A 164 -19.79 0.85 17.08
CA ARG A 164 -18.96 -0.25 17.55
C ARG A 164 -17.61 -0.22 16.84
N THR A 165 -16.55 -0.50 17.58
CA THR A 165 -15.20 -0.51 17.03
C THR A 165 -14.94 -1.77 16.21
N PHE A 166 -15.10 -2.97 16.80
CA PHE A 166 -14.87 -4.23 16.09
C PHE A 166 -16.17 -5.01 15.89
N SER A 167 -16.32 -5.60 14.69
CA SER A 167 -17.30 -6.65 14.39
C SER A 167 -16.57 -7.88 13.86
N LEU A 168 -16.68 -8.99 14.58
CA LEU A 168 -16.09 -10.28 14.22
C LEU A 168 -17.18 -11.15 13.59
N VAL A 169 -16.96 -11.59 12.36
CA VAL A 169 -17.90 -12.41 11.59
C VAL A 169 -17.18 -13.64 11.06
N THR A 170 -17.60 -14.82 11.52
CA THR A 170 -17.10 -16.13 11.05
C THR A 170 -15.57 -16.25 11.14
N THR A 171 -14.97 -15.86 12.27
CA THR A 171 -13.53 -15.99 12.53
C THR A 171 -13.23 -17.37 13.12
N ARG A 172 -12.31 -18.14 12.52
CA ARG A 172 -12.14 -19.59 12.83
C ARG A 172 -10.98 -19.93 13.78
N THR A 173 -10.22 -18.96 14.28
CA THR A 173 -9.16 -19.16 15.28
C THR A 173 -8.93 -17.85 16.03
N ALA A 174 -8.45 -17.92 17.28
CA ALA A 174 -8.26 -16.76 18.14
C ALA A 174 -7.44 -15.66 17.45
N LEU A 175 -8.02 -14.45 17.42
CA LEU A 175 -7.30 -13.22 17.07
C LEU A 175 -6.48 -12.83 18.30
N THR A 176 -5.22 -12.47 18.08
CA THR A 176 -4.32 -11.95 19.12
C THR A 176 -3.88 -10.54 18.80
#